data_AF-M3IIF7-F1
#
_entry.id   AF-M3IIF7-F1
#
_cell.length_a   1.000
_cell.length_b   1.000
_cell.length_c   1.000
_cell.angle_alpha   90.00
_cell.angle_beta   90.00
_cell.angle_gamma   90.00
#
_symmetry.space_group_name_H-M   'P 1'
#
loop_
_entity.id
_entity.type
_entity.pdbx_description
1 polymer ?
#
loop_
_entity_poly.entity_id
_entity_poly.type
_entity_poly.pdbx_seq_one_letter_code
_entity_poly.pdbx_strand_id
1 'polypeptide(L)'
;MKVEDLRLRDQVLRSDGSWGTVTGIYYYNTEPTKVYNLEVEDNHTYIVGGDVLGIGYVVHNYIVDQKDKFLSGAEVEKAYKDHKKMGEKAEIKWGDKTYKKVNGEGEGVAVFVRDYDEKGTKEYIRITKDGLIEQKIKWKGQLGEFMANTLSGEKTKYFNTRGEEVFLQPDKLVRDGGSKKLPFDPVDTKLANNIVDKVKNDYEQSLRTEYANDKKSKLTPAQIDVKVKAEMAVYNRIADRTFRNSYTDENGNAIKHGSDEFLAKIAEPEFNGQNSTKKPDGMEIPVKVVIEYMRSKYPDGKGYTPNLAPWNERIATHKEKLNDLNVELKTGLQKEGMSDKERKSFQKDMEKKIASESNKMYAVETERRHRMEEFEKSSNLIFGKNSKGEYNVSSSEIAKQTKAAICRADTNYLQNRVNGRMDASFGEYFMNKVEMGDIRPGTGQTKGLVWDNGYLKGYDDQYPPKGQDGIPDGFDASNEYTGEPLSHDYIQEVTANMKPGQAIQVWADTDVNKGNNSKPGPNHYYEISMNSKGEFVYLNHTGEVVTYYDNEGTKKYLKHNFPIPQEAWKSLRIFRVYK
;
A
#
# COMPACT_ATOMS: atom_id res chain seq x y z
N MET A 1 -2.06 -5.00 -31.33
CA MET A 1 -1.00 -5.51 -30.42
C MET A 1 0.33 -5.24 -31.10
N LYS A 2 1.34 -4.76 -30.38
CA LYS A 2 2.68 -4.54 -30.95
C LYS A 2 3.55 -5.72 -30.49
N VAL A 3 3.92 -6.60 -31.41
CA VAL A 3 4.92 -7.65 -31.15
C VAL A 3 6.28 -6.96 -31.25
N GLU A 4 7.08 -6.99 -30.19
CA GLU A 4 8.41 -6.40 -30.21
C GLU A 4 9.36 -7.29 -31.02
N ASP A 5 10.08 -6.70 -31.98
CA ASP A 5 11.12 -7.39 -32.74
C ASP A 5 12.28 -7.80 -31.83
N LEU A 6 12.75 -9.04 -31.97
CA LEU A 6 13.95 -9.57 -31.31
C LEU A 6 15.19 -8.74 -31.69
N ARG A 7 16.03 -8.45 -30.70
CA ARG A 7 17.30 -7.74 -30.86
C ARG A 7 18.49 -8.64 -30.57
N LEU A 8 19.63 -8.32 -31.17
CA LEU A 8 20.89 -8.97 -30.84
C LEU A 8 21.17 -8.82 -29.33
N ARG A 9 21.62 -9.92 -28.71
CA ARG A 9 21.89 -10.09 -27.27
C ARG A 9 20.67 -10.25 -26.37
N ASP A 10 19.46 -10.25 -26.90
CA ASP A 10 18.29 -10.65 -26.13
C ASP A 10 18.46 -12.07 -25.58
N GLN A 11 17.94 -12.28 -24.37
CA GLN A 11 17.97 -13.55 -23.69
C GLN A 11 16.67 -14.29 -23.97
N VAL A 12 16.78 -15.47 -24.58
CA VAL A 12 15.64 -16.34 -24.89
C VAL A 12 15.70 -17.60 -24.03
N LEU A 13 14.58 -17.94 -23.40
CA LEU A 13 14.46 -19.12 -22.56
C LEU A 13 14.14 -20.35 -23.41
N ARG A 14 14.96 -21.40 -23.32
CA ARG A 14 14.79 -22.65 -24.05
C ARG A 14 13.86 -23.60 -23.29
N SER A 15 13.28 -24.57 -23.99
CA SER A 15 12.33 -25.55 -23.42
C SER A 15 12.97 -26.47 -22.38
N ASP A 16 14.30 -26.58 -22.38
CA ASP A 16 15.08 -27.31 -21.36
C ASP A 16 15.41 -26.46 -20.12
N GLY A 17 14.95 -25.20 -20.07
CA GLY A 17 15.16 -24.27 -18.96
C GLY A 17 16.50 -23.52 -19.01
N SER A 18 17.32 -23.73 -20.03
CA SER A 18 18.57 -22.97 -20.22
C SER A 18 18.32 -21.64 -20.96
N TRP A 19 19.17 -20.65 -20.68
CA TRP A 19 19.13 -19.36 -21.37
C TRP A 19 20.03 -19.39 -22.60
N GLY A 20 19.53 -18.89 -23.73
CA GLY A 20 20.29 -18.65 -24.95
C GLY A 20 20.38 -17.16 -25.26
N THR A 21 21.55 -16.71 -25.70
CA THR A 21 21.75 -15.34 -26.17
C THR A 21 21.54 -15.27 -27.68
N VAL A 22 20.77 -14.31 -28.16
CA VAL A 22 20.64 -14.05 -29.60
C VAL A 22 21.97 -13.49 -30.14
N THR A 23 22.71 -14.27 -30.91
CA THR A 23 24.03 -13.89 -31.44
C THR A 23 24.00 -13.44 -32.90
N GLY A 24 22.90 -13.66 -33.61
CA GLY A 24 22.71 -13.26 -35.01
C GLY A 24 21.23 -13.21 -35.39
N ILE A 25 20.88 -12.33 -36.33
CA ILE A 25 19.54 -12.21 -36.92
C ILE A 25 19.74 -12.25 -38.44
N TYR A 26 19.09 -13.18 -39.13
CA TYR A 26 19.18 -13.33 -40.58
C TYR A 26 17.78 -13.31 -41.19
N TYR A 27 17.61 -12.54 -42.26
CA TYR A 27 16.35 -12.47 -43.01
C TYR A 27 16.43 -13.42 -44.19
N TYR A 28 15.61 -14.47 -44.21
CA TYR A 28 15.44 -15.32 -45.38
C TYR A 28 14.04 -15.09 -45.96
N ASN A 29 13.97 -14.71 -47.24
CA ASN A 29 12.73 -14.78 -48.00
C ASN A 29 12.56 -16.23 -48.47
N THR A 30 11.73 -17.01 -47.77
CA THR A 30 11.27 -18.30 -48.29
C THR A 30 9.82 -18.16 -48.76
N GLU A 31 9.54 -18.57 -50.00
CA GLU A 31 8.17 -18.58 -50.53
C GLU A 31 7.28 -19.53 -49.71
N PRO A 32 6.16 -19.05 -49.13
CA PRO A 32 5.28 -19.89 -48.34
C PRO A 32 4.48 -20.86 -49.22
N THR A 33 4.57 -22.17 -48.93
CA THR A 33 3.70 -23.20 -49.52
C THR A 33 2.38 -23.25 -48.75
N LYS A 34 1.24 -23.25 -49.46
CA LYS A 34 -0.12 -23.21 -48.90
C LYS A 34 -0.51 -24.49 -48.14
N VAL A 35 -1.07 -24.34 -46.94
CA VAL A 35 -2.02 -25.29 -46.31
C VAL A 35 -3.03 -24.53 -45.44
N TYR A 36 -4.28 -25.00 -45.43
CA TYR A 36 -5.46 -24.38 -44.81
C TYR A 36 -5.67 -24.86 -43.36
N ASN A 37 -5.91 -23.98 -42.39
CA ASN A 37 -7.15 -23.94 -41.58
C ASN A 37 -7.18 -22.77 -40.54
N LEU A 38 -8.32 -22.07 -40.50
CA LEU A 38 -8.93 -21.16 -39.50
C LEU A 38 -8.08 -20.11 -38.75
N GLU A 39 -8.24 -18.87 -39.21
CA GLU A 39 -8.06 -17.57 -38.53
C GLU A 39 -6.83 -17.41 -37.62
N VAL A 40 -5.75 -16.95 -38.24
CA VAL A 40 -4.67 -16.24 -37.56
C VAL A 40 -4.35 -14.99 -38.36
N GLU A 41 -4.43 -13.81 -37.74
CA GLU A 41 -3.74 -12.62 -38.25
C GLU A 41 -2.45 -12.46 -37.42
N ASP A 42 -1.35 -12.80 -38.09
CA ASP A 42 0.08 -12.67 -37.75
C ASP A 42 0.76 -13.80 -36.95
N ASN A 43 1.41 -14.71 -37.68
CA ASN A 43 2.45 -15.63 -37.19
C ASN A 43 3.78 -15.40 -37.92
N HIS A 44 4.91 -15.43 -37.19
CA HIS A 44 6.26 -15.47 -37.75
C HIS A 44 6.98 -16.77 -37.33
N THR A 45 7.70 -17.40 -38.26
CA THR A 45 8.55 -18.58 -38.00
C THR A 45 10.01 -18.15 -37.87
N TYR A 46 10.71 -18.60 -36.82
CA TYR A 46 12.12 -18.29 -36.59
C TYR A 46 12.98 -19.56 -36.69
N ILE A 47 14.21 -19.42 -37.18
CA ILE A 47 15.24 -20.47 -37.12
C ILE A 47 16.38 -19.96 -36.24
N VAL A 48 16.71 -20.71 -35.17
CA VAL A 48 17.81 -20.37 -34.26
C VAL A 48 18.90 -21.46 -34.38
N GLY A 49 20.14 -21.06 -34.64
CA GLY A 49 21.30 -21.95 -34.78
C GLY A 49 22.27 -21.88 -33.58
N GLY A 50 22.96 -23.00 -33.30
CA GLY A 50 24.05 -23.10 -32.31
C GLY A 50 25.28 -23.81 -32.88
N ASP A 51 26.47 -23.43 -32.42
CA ASP A 51 27.75 -23.51 -33.15
C ASP A 51 28.54 -24.83 -33.04
N VAL A 52 28.03 -25.87 -32.37
CA VAL A 52 28.85 -27.09 -32.15
C VAL A 52 28.47 -28.27 -33.05
N LEU A 53 27.27 -28.33 -33.65
CA LEU A 53 26.84 -29.47 -34.48
C LEU A 53 25.98 -29.13 -35.71
N GLY A 54 25.77 -27.86 -36.06
CA GLY A 54 25.06 -27.47 -37.29
C GLY A 54 23.58 -27.84 -37.36
N ILE A 55 22.93 -28.14 -36.23
CA ILE A 55 21.50 -28.46 -36.15
C ILE A 55 20.74 -27.17 -35.80
N GLY A 56 19.93 -26.68 -36.73
CA GLY A 56 19.05 -25.52 -36.52
C GLY A 56 17.68 -25.95 -35.95
N TYR A 57 17.12 -25.15 -35.04
CA TYR A 57 15.79 -25.39 -34.46
C TYR A 57 14.77 -24.43 -35.07
N VAL A 58 13.62 -24.97 -35.50
CA VAL A 58 12.46 -24.22 -35.98
C VAL A 58 11.57 -23.89 -34.78
N VAL A 59 11.27 -22.61 -34.57
CA VAL A 59 10.39 -22.16 -33.48
C VAL A 59 9.14 -21.51 -34.07
N HIS A 60 7.97 -21.94 -33.61
CA HIS A 60 6.66 -21.33 -33.88
C HIS A 60 6.10 -20.74 -32.59
N ASN A 61 5.47 -19.57 -32.67
CA ASN A 61 4.68 -19.05 -31.56
C ASN A 61 3.33 -19.76 -31.55
N TYR A 62 3.10 -20.63 -30.57
CA TYR A 62 1.78 -21.24 -30.37
C TYR A 62 0.96 -20.36 -29.44
N ILE A 63 -0.32 -20.15 -29.79
CA ILE A 63 -1.34 -19.89 -28.77
C ILE A 63 -1.34 -21.14 -27.88
N VAL A 64 -0.76 -21.01 -26.69
CA VAL A 64 -0.90 -22.01 -25.64
C VAL A 64 -2.34 -21.94 -25.17
N ASP A 65 -3.09 -23.04 -25.34
CA ASP A 65 -4.44 -23.19 -24.80
C ASP A 65 -4.39 -22.79 -23.31
N GLN A 66 -5.14 -21.75 -22.95
CA GLN A 66 -4.94 -21.08 -21.66
C GLN A 66 -5.17 -22.03 -20.47
N LYS A 67 -5.80 -23.19 -20.69
CA LYS A 67 -6.06 -24.25 -19.71
C LYS A 67 -4.83 -24.73 -18.94
N ASP A 68 -3.62 -24.64 -19.51
CA ASP A 68 -2.40 -25.14 -18.86
C ASP A 68 -1.77 -24.19 -17.83
N LYS A 69 -2.27 -22.96 -17.72
CA LYS A 69 -1.83 -21.99 -16.72
C LYS A 69 -2.67 -22.01 -15.44
N PHE A 70 -3.90 -22.53 -15.49
CA PHE A 70 -4.82 -22.48 -14.37
C PHE A 70 -4.76 -23.76 -13.54
N LEU A 71 -4.71 -23.61 -12.22
CA LEU A 71 -5.12 -24.69 -11.35
C LEU A 71 -6.65 -24.74 -11.39
N SER A 72 -7.23 -25.87 -11.80
CA SER A 72 -8.69 -25.95 -11.97
C SER A 72 -9.41 -25.68 -10.64
N GLY A 73 -10.60 -25.07 -10.69
CA GLY A 73 -11.39 -24.79 -9.49
C GLY A 73 -11.67 -26.05 -8.64
N ALA A 74 -11.81 -27.22 -9.29
CA ALA A 74 -11.96 -28.50 -8.63
C ALA A 74 -10.70 -28.94 -7.86
N GLU A 75 -9.52 -28.75 -8.46
CA GLU A 75 -8.24 -29.10 -7.82
C GLU A 75 -7.90 -28.12 -6.67
N VAL A 76 -8.32 -26.85 -6.77
CA VAL A 76 -8.25 -25.87 -5.67
C VAL A 76 -9.14 -26.29 -4.49
N GLU A 77 -10.40 -26.64 -4.75
CA GLU A 77 -11.34 -27.05 -3.71
C GLU A 77 -10.90 -28.35 -3.00
N LYS A 78 -10.37 -29.29 -3.79
CA LYS A 78 -9.76 -30.53 -3.34
C LYS A 78 -8.54 -30.29 -2.43
N ALA A 79 -7.63 -29.40 -2.84
CA ALA A 79 -6.42 -29.07 -2.09
C ALA A 79 -6.68 -28.23 -0.82
N TYR A 80 -7.75 -27.43 -0.79
CA TYR A 80 -8.02 -26.46 0.28
C TYR A 80 -9.19 -26.81 1.20
N LYS A 81 -10.39 -27.10 0.67
CA LYS A 81 -11.58 -27.37 1.51
C LYS A 81 -11.67 -28.83 1.93
N ASP A 82 -11.40 -29.74 1.00
CA ASP A 82 -11.58 -31.18 1.22
C ASP A 82 -10.32 -31.90 1.69
N HIS A 83 -9.22 -31.18 1.92
CA HIS A 83 -7.93 -31.76 2.28
C HIS A 83 -7.97 -32.66 3.54
N LYS A 84 -8.91 -32.40 4.46
CA LYS A 84 -9.18 -33.21 5.67
C LYS A 84 -9.86 -34.55 5.38
N LYS A 85 -10.54 -34.66 4.24
CA LYS A 85 -11.21 -35.87 3.73
C LYS A 85 -10.27 -36.69 2.81
N MET A 86 -9.09 -36.17 2.51
CA MET A 86 -8.12 -36.80 1.60
C MET A 86 -7.17 -37.74 2.35
N GLY A 87 -7.09 -39.00 1.91
CA GLY A 87 -6.12 -39.97 2.40
C GLY A 87 -4.67 -39.64 2.02
N GLU A 88 -3.71 -40.39 2.55
CA GLU A 88 -2.27 -40.18 2.36
C GLU A 88 -1.79 -40.34 0.90
N LYS A 89 -2.61 -40.94 0.03
CA LYS A 89 -2.32 -41.14 -1.40
C LYS A 89 -3.01 -40.13 -2.32
N ALA A 90 -3.48 -39.02 -1.77
CA ALA A 90 -4.14 -37.98 -2.55
C ALA A 90 -3.18 -37.27 -3.51
N GLU A 91 -3.68 -36.92 -4.69
CA GLU A 91 -2.92 -36.22 -5.73
C GLU A 91 -3.70 -35.01 -6.24
N ILE A 92 -2.97 -33.98 -6.69
CA ILE A 92 -3.54 -32.85 -7.43
C ILE A 92 -2.84 -32.63 -8.76
N LYS A 93 -3.56 -32.07 -9.73
CA LYS A 93 -3.05 -31.80 -11.08
C LYS A 93 -2.99 -30.30 -11.37
N TRP A 94 -1.87 -29.85 -11.93
CA TRP A 94 -1.68 -28.48 -12.43
C TRP A 94 -1.02 -28.51 -13.81
N GLY A 95 -1.79 -28.18 -14.85
CA GLY A 95 -1.41 -28.53 -16.22
C GLY A 95 -1.16 -30.04 -16.34
N ASP A 96 -0.05 -30.41 -16.97
CA ASP A 96 0.38 -31.82 -17.11
C ASP A 96 1.08 -32.40 -15.86
N LYS A 97 1.28 -31.60 -14.81
CA LYS A 97 2.03 -32.01 -13.63
C LYS A 97 1.10 -32.65 -12.60
N THR A 98 1.56 -33.75 -12.00
CA THR A 98 0.86 -34.42 -10.89
C THR A 98 1.69 -34.31 -9.61
N TYR A 99 1.06 -33.84 -8.53
CA TYR A 99 1.69 -33.65 -7.23
C TYR A 99 1.04 -34.57 -6.20
N LYS A 100 1.87 -35.22 -5.37
CA LYS A 100 1.43 -36.17 -4.32
C LYS A 100 1.35 -35.49 -2.97
N LYS A 101 0.29 -35.72 -2.21
CA LYS A 101 0.12 -35.19 -0.87
C LYS A 101 1.22 -35.71 0.05
N VAL A 102 1.80 -34.83 0.85
CA VAL A 102 2.75 -35.15 1.92
C VAL A 102 2.30 -34.49 3.22
N ASN A 103 2.46 -35.20 4.33
CA ASN A 103 2.12 -34.67 5.66
C ASN A 103 3.35 -33.97 6.27
N GLY A 104 3.33 -32.63 6.31
CA GLY A 104 4.32 -31.75 6.97
C GLY A 104 4.39 -30.38 6.27
N GLU A 105 4.50 -29.21 6.91
CA GLU A 105 4.83 -28.80 8.28
C GLU A 105 3.72 -27.88 8.84
N GLY A 106 3.59 -27.79 10.17
CA GLY A 106 2.38 -27.38 10.89
C GLY A 106 1.74 -26.06 10.47
N GLU A 107 0.53 -26.12 9.90
CA GLU A 107 -0.39 -24.97 9.81
C GLU A 107 -1.86 -25.32 9.41
N GLY A 108 -2.22 -26.62 9.39
CA GLY A 108 -3.58 -27.07 9.10
C GLY A 108 -4.01 -26.99 7.63
N VAL A 109 -3.07 -27.09 6.68
CA VAL A 109 -3.29 -27.09 5.23
C VAL A 109 -2.46 -28.21 4.59
N ALA A 110 -2.95 -28.86 3.52
CA ALA A 110 -2.23 -29.93 2.83
C ALA A 110 -1.10 -29.39 1.91
N VAL A 111 0.04 -30.07 1.94
CA VAL A 111 1.19 -29.81 1.06
C VAL A 111 1.31 -30.95 0.05
N PHE A 112 1.66 -30.61 -1.19
CA PHE A 112 1.85 -31.57 -2.27
C PHE A 112 3.25 -31.44 -2.85
N VAL A 113 3.85 -32.55 -3.28
CA VAL A 113 5.23 -32.60 -3.78
C VAL A 113 5.32 -33.38 -5.08
N ARG A 114 6.26 -33.01 -5.93
CA ARG A 114 6.76 -33.83 -7.02
C ARG A 114 8.28 -33.72 -7.12
N ASP A 115 8.90 -34.67 -7.79
CA ASP A 115 10.28 -34.51 -8.23
C ASP A 115 10.30 -33.48 -9.39
N TYR A 116 11.14 -32.46 -9.23
CA TYR A 116 11.28 -31.38 -10.22
C TYR A 116 12.18 -31.81 -11.37
N ASP A 117 13.25 -32.54 -11.05
CA ASP A 117 14.23 -33.10 -11.97
C ASP A 117 14.73 -34.48 -11.47
N GLU A 118 15.49 -35.18 -12.31
CA GLU A 118 16.13 -36.47 -11.98
C GLU A 118 17.34 -36.33 -11.04
N LYS A 119 17.73 -35.09 -10.68
CA LYS A 119 18.92 -34.77 -9.88
C LYS A 119 18.61 -34.62 -8.38
N GLY A 120 17.36 -34.90 -7.99
CA GLY A 120 16.90 -34.87 -6.60
C GLY A 120 16.38 -33.50 -6.15
N THR A 121 16.10 -32.58 -7.07
CA THR A 121 15.37 -31.34 -6.78
C THR A 121 13.89 -31.66 -6.58
N LYS A 122 13.28 -31.10 -5.53
CA LYS A 122 11.85 -31.29 -5.23
C LYS A 122 11.08 -29.99 -5.39
N GLU A 123 9.89 -30.10 -5.96
CA GLU A 123 8.93 -29.00 -6.07
C GLU A 123 7.74 -29.28 -5.16
N TYR A 124 7.48 -28.36 -4.24
CA TYR A 124 6.36 -28.39 -3.32
C TYR A 124 5.35 -27.33 -3.72
N ILE A 125 4.07 -27.67 -3.61
CA ILE A 125 2.97 -26.72 -3.76
C ILE A 125 2.01 -26.83 -2.57
N ARG A 126 1.46 -25.69 -2.14
CA ARG A 126 0.31 -25.65 -1.23
C ARG A 126 -0.63 -24.51 -1.61
N ILE A 127 -1.92 -24.71 -1.35
CA ILE A 127 -2.93 -23.66 -1.49
C ILE A 127 -3.06 -22.97 -0.15
N THR A 128 -2.62 -21.73 -0.07
CA THR A 128 -2.63 -20.94 1.16
C THR A 128 -4.07 -20.58 1.57
N LYS A 129 -4.28 -20.22 2.85
CA LYS A 129 -5.61 -19.84 3.37
C LYS A 129 -6.24 -18.65 2.65
N ASP A 130 -5.43 -17.83 2.00
CA ASP A 130 -5.83 -16.65 1.23
C ASP A 130 -5.97 -16.91 -0.30
N GLY A 131 -5.94 -18.17 -0.72
CA GLY A 131 -6.28 -18.60 -2.08
C GLY A 131 -5.16 -18.49 -3.12
N LEU A 132 -3.89 -18.46 -2.69
CA LEU A 132 -2.73 -18.44 -3.56
C LEU A 132 -2.09 -19.82 -3.66
N ILE A 133 -1.34 -20.05 -4.73
CA ILE A 133 -0.48 -21.22 -4.91
C ILE A 133 0.92 -20.82 -4.46
N GLU A 134 1.36 -21.31 -3.30
CA GLU A 134 2.76 -21.24 -2.91
C GLU A 134 3.51 -22.36 -3.64
N GLN A 135 4.57 -22.01 -4.37
CA GLN A 135 5.47 -22.96 -5.02
C GLN A 135 6.87 -22.82 -4.39
N LYS A 136 7.38 -23.92 -3.86
CA LYS A 136 8.68 -23.98 -3.21
C LYS A 136 9.56 -25.01 -3.90
N ILE A 137 10.70 -24.61 -4.42
CA ILE A 137 11.70 -25.49 -5.04
C ILE A 137 12.84 -25.67 -4.04
N LYS A 138 13.17 -26.93 -3.72
CA LYS A 138 14.27 -27.29 -2.83
C LYS A 138 15.29 -28.15 -3.58
N TRP A 139 16.57 -27.81 -3.48
CA TRP A 139 17.68 -28.57 -4.08
C TRP A 139 18.83 -28.79 -3.09
N LYS A 140 19.74 -29.71 -3.44
CA LYS A 140 21.00 -29.92 -2.72
C LYS A 140 21.96 -28.78 -3.06
N GLY A 141 22.47 -28.02 -2.10
CA GLY A 141 23.32 -26.85 -2.38
C GLY A 141 24.74 -27.20 -2.82
N GLN A 142 25.52 -26.15 -3.10
CA GLN A 142 26.82 -26.20 -3.80
C GLN A 142 27.99 -26.74 -2.96
N LEU A 143 27.78 -27.04 -1.67
CA LEU A 143 28.75 -27.69 -0.77
C LEU A 143 28.41 -29.18 -0.64
N GLY A 144 28.51 -29.91 -1.76
CA GLY A 144 28.16 -31.32 -1.88
C GLY A 144 28.57 -32.19 -0.68
N GLU A 145 27.71 -33.15 -0.34
CA GLU A 145 27.94 -34.32 0.52
C GLU A 145 28.54 -34.13 1.93
N PHE A 146 28.80 -32.91 2.43
CA PHE A 146 29.32 -32.73 3.80
C PHE A 146 28.25 -32.89 4.89
N MET A 147 26.97 -32.81 4.54
CA MET A 147 25.84 -33.05 5.43
C MET A 147 24.80 -33.90 4.69
N ALA A 148 24.91 -35.22 4.79
CA ALA A 148 23.89 -36.13 4.27
C ALA A 148 22.54 -35.78 4.92
N ASN A 149 21.53 -35.55 4.08
CA ASN A 149 20.11 -35.27 4.40
C ASN A 149 19.67 -33.81 4.72
N THR A 150 20.48 -32.78 4.45
CA THR A 150 20.02 -31.39 4.61
C THR A 150 19.94 -30.66 3.26
N LEU A 151 18.70 -30.35 2.82
CA LEU A 151 18.43 -29.48 1.66
C LEU A 151 18.89 -28.05 2.01
N SER A 152 19.83 -27.48 1.25
CA SER A 152 20.52 -26.23 1.64
C SER A 152 20.30 -25.05 0.67
N GLY A 153 19.40 -25.20 -0.32
CA GLY A 153 18.91 -24.11 -1.18
C GLY A 153 17.38 -24.18 -1.30
N GLU A 154 16.73 -23.04 -1.08
CA GLU A 154 15.27 -22.88 -1.18
C GLU A 154 14.93 -21.64 -2.02
N LYS A 155 13.96 -21.77 -2.93
CA LYS A 155 13.33 -20.64 -3.60
C LYS A 155 11.81 -20.79 -3.52
N THR A 156 11.15 -19.77 -3.00
CA THR A 156 9.70 -19.72 -2.87
C THR A 156 9.14 -18.65 -3.79
N LYS A 157 8.11 -19.00 -4.56
CA LYS A 157 7.33 -18.13 -5.43
C LYS A 157 5.85 -18.33 -5.11
N TYR A 158 5.04 -17.34 -5.48
CA TYR A 158 3.61 -17.41 -5.29
C TYR A 158 2.91 -17.10 -6.59
N PHE A 159 1.77 -17.75 -6.81
CA PHE A 159 0.94 -17.55 -7.98
C PHE A 159 -0.51 -17.34 -7.56
N ASN A 160 -1.26 -16.56 -8.32
CA ASN A 160 -2.71 -16.58 -8.18
C ASN A 160 -3.30 -17.85 -8.83
N THR A 161 -4.60 -18.06 -8.70
CA THR A 161 -5.31 -19.21 -9.31
C THR A 161 -5.26 -19.23 -10.85
N ARG A 162 -4.68 -18.19 -11.47
CA ARG A 162 -4.44 -18.06 -12.91
C ARG A 162 -3.01 -18.39 -13.36
N GLY A 163 -2.15 -18.81 -12.45
CA GLY A 163 -0.75 -19.15 -12.74
C GLY A 163 0.14 -17.93 -13.01
N GLU A 164 -0.34 -16.73 -12.67
CA GLU A 164 0.44 -15.48 -12.78
C GLU A 164 1.31 -15.34 -11.53
N GLU A 165 2.62 -15.13 -11.71
CA GLU A 165 3.55 -14.95 -10.58
C GLU A 165 3.18 -13.67 -9.81
N VAL A 166 2.81 -13.85 -8.56
CA VAL A 166 2.53 -12.79 -7.60
C VAL A 166 3.76 -12.62 -6.74
N PHE A 167 4.39 -11.46 -6.80
CA PHE A 167 5.41 -11.09 -5.83
C PHE A 167 4.73 -10.82 -4.49
N LEU A 168 4.77 -11.80 -3.57
CA LEU A 168 4.21 -11.62 -2.23
C LEU A 168 5.13 -10.81 -1.34
N GLN A 169 4.68 -9.59 -1.07
CA GLN A 169 4.85 -8.97 0.25
C GLN A 169 4.44 -9.95 1.39
N PRO A 170 5.05 -9.84 2.59
CA PRO A 170 4.71 -10.66 3.75
C PRO A 170 3.31 -10.29 4.20
N ASP A 171 2.64 -11.31 4.71
CA ASP A 171 1.41 -11.22 5.46
C ASP A 171 0.27 -10.45 4.77
N LYS A 172 -0.63 -11.21 4.15
CA LYS A 172 -2.05 -10.89 4.38
C LYS A 172 -2.37 -11.17 5.85
N LEU A 173 -2.00 -10.25 6.72
CA LEU A 173 -2.76 -10.01 7.93
C LEU A 173 -4.06 -9.33 7.51
N VAL A 174 -5.08 -10.18 7.36
CA VAL A 174 -6.45 -9.89 7.75
C VAL A 174 -7.10 -8.68 7.05
N ARG A 175 -7.97 -8.99 6.08
CA ARG A 175 -9.28 -8.31 5.99
C ARG A 175 -9.92 -8.41 7.37
N ASP A 176 -9.81 -7.40 8.23
CA ASP A 176 -10.81 -7.19 9.28
C ASP A 176 -10.64 -5.86 10.02
N GLY A 177 -11.68 -5.01 9.95
CA GLY A 177 -12.04 -4.17 11.09
C GLY A 177 -12.18 -2.66 10.89
N GLY A 178 -12.07 -2.08 9.70
CA GLY A 178 -12.34 -0.63 9.54
C GLY A 178 -12.48 -0.12 8.12
N SER A 179 -11.71 -0.65 7.17
CA SER A 179 -11.75 -0.25 5.77
C SER A 179 -11.74 -1.50 4.86
N LYS A 180 -12.71 -2.40 5.08
CA LYS A 180 -13.07 -3.38 4.04
C LYS A 180 -13.55 -2.55 2.87
N LYS A 181 -12.76 -2.47 1.78
CA LYS A 181 -13.09 -1.88 0.47
C LYS A 181 -14.38 -1.06 0.57
N LEU A 182 -14.29 0.14 1.13
CA LEU A 182 -15.48 0.96 1.24
C LEU A 182 -16.04 1.08 -0.18
N PRO A 183 -17.36 1.03 -0.38
CA PRO A 183 -17.91 1.54 -1.62
C PRO A 183 -17.56 3.02 -1.65
N PHE A 184 -16.33 3.32 -2.12
CA PHE A 184 -15.97 4.64 -2.54
C PHE A 184 -16.94 4.94 -3.66
N ASP A 185 -17.56 6.11 -3.61
CA ASP A 185 -17.97 6.68 -4.87
C ASP A 185 -16.71 6.75 -5.73
N PRO A 186 -16.64 6.01 -6.85
CA PRO A 186 -15.45 6.06 -7.68
C PRO A 186 -15.23 7.52 -8.05
N VAL A 187 -13.96 7.93 -8.05
CA VAL A 187 -13.61 9.27 -8.50
C VAL A 187 -14.12 9.44 -9.92
N ASP A 188 -14.88 10.50 -10.16
CA ASP A 188 -15.21 10.90 -11.52
C ASP A 188 -13.91 11.39 -12.16
N THR A 189 -13.29 10.51 -12.93
CA THR A 189 -12.00 10.75 -13.58
C THR A 189 -12.04 11.94 -14.53
N LYS A 190 -13.18 12.22 -15.17
CA LYS A 190 -13.32 13.40 -16.05
C LYS A 190 -13.32 14.67 -15.21
N LEU A 191 -14.11 14.69 -14.14
CA LEU A 191 -14.13 15.82 -13.21
C LEU A 191 -12.75 16.02 -12.57
N ALA A 192 -12.11 14.96 -12.09
CA ALA A 192 -10.78 15.01 -11.50
C ALA A 192 -9.75 15.62 -12.45
N ASN A 193 -9.70 15.17 -13.70
CA ASN A 193 -8.79 15.73 -14.71
C ASN A 193 -9.09 17.22 -14.97
N ASN A 194 -10.36 17.59 -15.13
CA ASN A 194 -10.75 18.99 -15.32
C ASN A 194 -10.33 19.88 -14.14
N ILE A 195 -10.42 19.38 -12.91
CA ILE A 195 -10.01 20.11 -11.72
C ILE A 195 -8.49 20.22 -11.61
N VAL A 196 -7.77 19.15 -11.92
CA VAL A 196 -6.30 19.19 -12.02
C VAL A 196 -5.87 20.27 -13.02
N ASP A 197 -6.47 20.29 -14.21
CA ASP A 197 -6.15 21.28 -15.25
C ASP A 197 -6.54 22.71 -14.82
N LYS A 198 -7.69 22.89 -14.18
CA LYS A 198 -8.10 24.18 -13.60
C LYS A 198 -7.09 24.67 -12.57
N VAL A 199 -6.68 23.82 -11.61
CA VAL A 199 -5.74 24.21 -10.56
C VAL A 199 -4.37 24.57 -11.12
N LYS A 200 -3.89 23.84 -12.15
CA LYS A 200 -2.67 24.17 -12.90
C LYS A 200 -2.78 25.53 -13.57
N ASN A 201 -3.86 25.78 -14.31
CA ASN A 201 -4.08 27.03 -15.03
C ASN A 201 -4.20 28.24 -14.07
N ASP A 202 -4.96 28.09 -12.98
CA ASP A 202 -5.12 29.12 -11.95
C ASP A 202 -3.76 29.50 -11.34
N TYR A 203 -2.90 28.50 -11.10
CA TYR A 203 -1.55 28.74 -10.56
C TYR A 203 -0.61 29.38 -11.58
N GLU A 204 -0.62 28.92 -12.83
CA GLU A 204 0.19 29.53 -13.90
C GLU A 204 -0.14 31.02 -14.08
N GLN A 205 -1.42 31.37 -14.10
CA GLN A 205 -1.87 32.76 -14.19
C GLN A 205 -1.41 33.59 -12.99
N SER A 206 -1.49 33.03 -11.77
CA SER A 206 -0.99 33.67 -10.56
C SER A 206 0.52 33.92 -10.65
N LEU A 207 1.30 32.93 -11.10
CA LEU A 207 2.75 33.05 -11.26
C LEU A 207 3.14 34.11 -12.29
N ARG A 208 2.48 34.13 -13.44
CA ARG A 208 2.70 35.14 -14.47
C ARG A 208 2.41 36.54 -13.93
N THR A 209 1.33 36.69 -13.16
CA THR A 209 0.95 37.96 -12.52
C THR A 209 1.97 38.36 -11.45
N GLU A 210 2.43 37.43 -10.62
CA GLU A 210 3.44 37.67 -9.59
C GLU A 210 4.74 38.18 -10.20
N TYR A 211 5.27 37.50 -11.22
CA TYR A 211 6.51 37.92 -11.88
C TYR A 211 6.39 39.21 -12.67
N ALA A 212 5.25 39.45 -13.32
CA ALA A 212 5.00 40.71 -14.02
C ALA A 212 4.95 41.91 -13.05
N ASN A 213 4.46 41.68 -11.83
CA ASN A 213 4.36 42.71 -10.79
C ASN A 213 5.61 42.84 -9.91
N ASP A 214 6.58 41.91 -10.02
CA ASP A 214 7.84 42.00 -9.27
C ASP A 214 8.77 43.08 -9.83
N LYS A 215 8.59 44.29 -9.30
CA LYS A 215 9.40 45.47 -9.65
C LYS A 215 10.89 45.30 -9.33
N LYS A 216 11.29 44.34 -8.49
CA LYS A 216 12.68 44.15 -8.09
C LYS A 216 13.46 43.30 -9.09
N SER A 217 12.87 42.25 -9.63
CA SER A 217 13.58 41.32 -10.51
C SER A 217 13.66 41.77 -11.97
N LYS A 218 12.88 42.80 -12.38
CA LYS A 218 12.94 43.46 -13.71
C LYS A 218 12.97 42.45 -14.88
N LEU A 219 12.22 41.36 -14.77
CA LEU A 219 12.24 40.28 -15.75
C LEU A 219 11.57 40.74 -17.05
N THR A 220 12.16 40.39 -18.18
CA THR A 220 11.51 40.55 -19.49
C THR A 220 10.39 39.51 -19.66
N PRO A 221 9.41 39.73 -20.55
CA PRO A 221 8.36 38.73 -20.82
C PRO A 221 8.91 37.33 -21.17
N ALA A 222 10.02 37.26 -21.92
CA ALA A 222 10.68 36.00 -22.24
C ALA A 222 11.30 35.32 -21.00
N GLN A 223 11.91 36.09 -20.10
CA GLN A 223 12.45 35.55 -18.84
C GLN A 223 11.33 35.08 -17.90
N ILE A 224 10.19 35.78 -17.88
CA ILE A 224 9.00 35.35 -17.14
C ILE A 224 8.52 33.99 -17.67
N ASP A 225 8.42 33.83 -19.00
CA ASP A 225 7.96 32.56 -19.59
C ASP A 225 8.88 31.39 -19.26
N VAL A 226 10.20 31.58 -19.30
CA VAL A 226 11.18 30.55 -18.91
C VAL A 226 11.01 30.15 -17.44
N LYS A 227 10.86 31.12 -16.53
CA LYS A 227 10.67 30.84 -15.10
C LYS A 227 9.35 30.14 -14.82
N VAL A 228 8.25 30.62 -15.42
CA VAL A 228 6.93 30.02 -15.28
C VAL A 228 6.94 28.58 -15.78
N LYS A 229 7.54 28.29 -16.94
CA LYS A 229 7.67 26.92 -17.45
C LYS A 229 8.43 26.00 -16.50
N ALA A 230 9.53 26.48 -15.92
CA ALA A 230 10.32 25.69 -14.98
C ALA A 230 9.53 25.36 -13.69
N GLU A 231 8.82 26.33 -13.11
CA GLU A 231 8.02 26.10 -11.91
C GLU A 231 6.77 25.26 -12.20
N MET A 232 6.10 25.50 -13.32
CA MET A 232 4.95 24.71 -13.75
C MET A 232 5.31 23.26 -14.05
N ALA A 233 6.55 22.95 -14.47
CA ALA A 233 6.96 21.56 -14.70
C ALA A 233 6.88 20.73 -13.42
N VAL A 234 7.31 21.29 -12.28
CA VAL A 234 7.20 20.65 -10.96
C VAL A 234 5.74 20.59 -10.52
N TYR A 235 5.04 21.73 -10.58
CA TYR A 235 3.65 21.83 -10.15
C TYR A 235 2.73 20.86 -10.89
N ASN A 236 2.92 20.73 -12.21
CA ASN A 236 2.12 19.85 -13.06
C ASN A 236 2.29 18.39 -12.65
N ARG A 237 3.53 17.94 -12.42
CA ARG A 237 3.79 16.57 -11.97
C ARG A 237 3.09 16.28 -10.66
N ILE A 238 3.18 17.18 -9.67
CA ILE A 238 2.56 16.99 -8.36
C ILE A 238 1.03 16.97 -8.47
N ALA A 239 0.44 17.93 -9.17
CA ALA A 239 -1.00 17.99 -9.38
C ALA A 239 -1.54 16.73 -10.07
N ASP A 240 -0.84 16.24 -11.09
CA ASP A 240 -1.20 15.03 -11.84
C ASP A 240 -1.21 13.76 -10.97
N ARG A 241 -0.39 13.68 -9.93
CA ARG A 241 -0.35 12.51 -9.04
C ARG A 241 -1.54 12.41 -8.10
N THR A 242 -2.28 13.49 -7.86
CA THR A 242 -3.36 13.53 -6.87
C THR A 242 -4.36 12.39 -7.03
N PHE A 243 -4.81 12.13 -8.27
CA PHE A 243 -5.81 11.11 -8.61
C PHE A 243 -5.26 9.97 -9.46
N ARG A 244 -3.93 9.75 -9.45
CA ARG A 244 -3.28 8.66 -10.20
C ARG A 244 -2.68 7.63 -9.25
N ASN A 245 -2.91 6.35 -9.55
CA ASN A 245 -2.41 5.22 -8.76
C ASN A 245 -1.07 4.67 -9.29
N SER A 246 -0.73 5.04 -10.52
CA SER A 246 0.47 4.65 -11.24
C SER A 246 1.51 5.77 -11.19
N TYR A 247 2.72 5.41 -10.77
CA TYR A 247 3.89 6.29 -10.84
C TYR A 247 4.64 5.98 -12.12
N THR A 248 5.24 7.01 -12.73
CA THR A 248 6.09 6.84 -13.90
C THR A 248 7.50 7.31 -13.61
N ASP A 249 8.46 6.65 -14.24
CA ASP A 249 9.86 7.08 -14.28
C ASP A 249 10.00 8.38 -15.10
N GLU A 250 11.22 8.87 -15.24
CA GLU A 250 11.53 10.08 -16.02
C GLU A 250 11.22 9.94 -17.51
N ASN A 251 11.08 8.71 -18.01
CA ASN A 251 10.77 8.38 -19.40
C ASN A 251 9.28 8.10 -19.63
N GLY A 252 8.46 8.15 -18.58
CA GLY A 252 7.02 7.87 -18.65
C GLY A 252 6.64 6.40 -18.53
N ASN A 253 7.58 5.50 -18.23
CA ASN A 253 7.28 4.08 -18.03
C ASN A 253 6.68 3.84 -16.64
N ALA A 254 5.78 2.87 -16.52
CA ALA A 254 5.17 2.52 -15.23
C ALA A 254 6.22 1.95 -14.26
N ILE A 255 6.35 2.56 -13.09
CA ILE A 255 7.21 2.05 -12.02
C ILE A 255 6.54 0.86 -11.36
N LYS A 256 7.28 -0.24 -11.21
CA LYS A 256 6.78 -1.48 -10.61
C LYS A 256 6.49 -1.29 -9.12
N HIS A 257 5.26 -1.53 -8.69
CA HIS A 257 4.87 -1.53 -7.26
C HIS A 257 5.79 -2.43 -6.42
N GLY A 258 6.18 -1.95 -5.23
CA GLY A 258 7.05 -2.67 -4.30
C GLY A 258 8.54 -2.72 -4.70
N SER A 259 8.94 -2.06 -5.79
CA SER A 259 10.37 -1.88 -6.12
C SER A 259 11.02 -0.76 -5.32
N ASP A 260 12.35 -0.77 -5.21
CA ASP A 260 13.12 0.32 -4.59
C ASP A 260 12.82 1.68 -5.25
N GLU A 261 12.62 1.70 -6.57
CA GLU A 261 12.25 2.91 -7.31
C GLU A 261 10.83 3.38 -6.95
N PHE A 262 9.87 2.47 -6.79
CA PHE A 262 8.52 2.81 -6.35
C PHE A 262 8.53 3.43 -4.95
N LEU A 263 9.29 2.85 -4.03
CA LEU A 263 9.49 3.35 -2.67
C LEU A 263 10.06 4.77 -2.67
N ALA A 264 11.12 4.99 -3.44
CA ALA A 264 11.74 6.31 -3.55
C ALA A 264 10.77 7.34 -4.15
N LYS A 265 10.02 6.95 -5.17
CA LYS A 265 9.14 7.86 -5.90
C LYS A 265 7.89 8.24 -5.12
N ILE A 266 7.34 7.30 -4.35
CA ILE A 266 6.13 7.55 -3.57
C ILE A 266 6.42 8.47 -2.37
N ALA A 267 7.56 8.31 -1.71
CA ALA A 267 7.99 9.13 -0.57
C ALA A 267 8.81 10.39 -0.98
N GLU A 268 8.87 10.70 -2.28
CA GLU A 268 9.72 11.75 -2.83
C GLU A 268 9.41 13.14 -2.21
N PRO A 269 10.42 13.88 -1.69
CA PRO A 269 10.20 15.15 -1.01
C PRO A 269 9.60 16.26 -1.89
N GLU A 270 9.81 16.19 -3.22
CA GLU A 270 9.14 17.10 -4.16
C GLU A 270 7.61 17.00 -4.04
N PHE A 271 7.08 15.82 -3.74
CA PHE A 271 5.64 15.53 -3.70
C PHE A 271 5.07 15.60 -2.28
N ASN A 272 5.82 15.08 -1.31
CA ASN A 272 5.37 14.96 0.07
C ASN A 272 5.90 16.10 0.97
N GLY A 273 6.72 16.99 0.41
CA GLY A 273 7.39 18.05 1.14
C GLY A 273 6.44 18.96 1.93
N GLN A 274 6.83 19.25 3.17
CA GLN A 274 6.10 20.12 4.09
C GLN A 274 6.89 21.39 4.47
N ASN A 275 7.87 21.74 3.62
CA ASN A 275 8.78 22.85 3.88
C ASN A 275 8.05 24.20 3.98
N SER A 276 8.57 25.11 4.82
CA SER A 276 8.05 26.48 4.92
C SER A 276 8.50 27.31 3.72
N THR A 277 7.79 27.14 2.61
CA THR A 277 8.01 27.83 1.34
C THR A 277 7.02 28.98 1.18
N LYS A 278 7.38 29.95 0.34
CA LYS A 278 6.47 31.04 -0.03
C LYS A 278 5.52 30.67 -1.17
N LYS A 279 5.81 29.58 -1.88
CA LYS A 279 5.08 29.10 -3.05
C LYS A 279 4.48 27.72 -2.74
N PRO A 280 3.31 27.38 -3.29
CA PRO A 280 2.76 26.04 -3.13
C PRO A 280 3.73 24.97 -3.63
N ASP A 281 4.01 23.99 -2.79
CA ASP A 281 4.88 22.84 -3.06
C ASP A 281 4.39 21.63 -2.25
N GLY A 282 4.89 20.46 -2.64
CA GLY A 282 4.54 19.19 -1.99
C GLY A 282 3.04 19.03 -1.77
N MET A 283 2.67 18.69 -0.54
CA MET A 283 1.29 18.32 -0.16
C MET A 283 0.27 19.46 -0.27
N GLU A 284 0.70 20.73 -0.39
CA GLU A 284 -0.23 21.84 -0.64
C GLU A 284 -0.97 21.66 -1.97
N ILE A 285 -0.29 21.11 -2.99
CA ILE A 285 -0.87 20.99 -4.33
C ILE A 285 -1.95 19.89 -4.36
N PRO A 286 -1.69 18.63 -3.95
CA PRO A 286 -2.70 17.59 -3.94
C PRO A 286 -3.89 17.91 -3.03
N VAL A 287 -3.65 18.49 -1.85
CA VAL A 287 -4.76 18.89 -0.96
C VAL A 287 -5.64 19.94 -1.63
N LYS A 288 -5.06 20.96 -2.26
CA LYS A 288 -5.85 21.96 -2.99
C LYS A 288 -6.69 21.33 -4.09
N VAL A 289 -6.11 20.41 -4.88
CA VAL A 289 -6.82 19.67 -5.93
C VAL A 289 -8.01 18.89 -5.35
N VAL A 290 -7.83 18.20 -4.21
CA VAL A 290 -8.91 17.47 -3.55
C VAL A 290 -10.03 18.42 -3.08
N ILE A 291 -9.70 19.53 -2.44
CA ILE A 291 -10.70 20.49 -1.96
C ILE A 291 -11.52 21.08 -3.12
N GLU A 292 -10.86 21.46 -4.22
CA GLU A 292 -11.55 21.96 -5.41
C GLU A 292 -12.43 20.86 -6.04
N TYR A 293 -11.95 19.62 -6.09
CA TYR A 293 -12.73 18.49 -6.59
C TYR A 293 -13.99 18.26 -5.75
N MET A 294 -13.87 18.25 -4.42
CA MET A 294 -15.01 18.08 -3.52
C MET A 294 -16.03 19.22 -3.69
N ARG A 295 -15.59 20.47 -3.82
CA ARG A 295 -16.45 21.63 -4.08
C ARG A 295 -17.17 21.57 -5.41
N SER A 296 -16.53 21.00 -6.44
CA SER A 296 -17.15 20.83 -7.75
C SER A 296 -18.09 19.62 -7.80
N LYS A 297 -17.75 18.52 -7.15
CA LYS A 297 -18.61 17.33 -7.05
C LYS A 297 -19.86 17.60 -6.21
N TYR A 298 -19.70 18.36 -5.12
CA TYR A 298 -20.77 18.69 -4.17
C TYR A 298 -20.92 20.21 -4.03
N PRO A 299 -21.58 20.89 -5.00
CA PRO A 299 -21.81 22.33 -4.92
C PRO A 299 -22.53 22.70 -3.62
N ASP A 300 -21.99 23.66 -2.88
CA ASP A 300 -22.49 24.11 -1.58
C ASP A 300 -22.60 22.98 -0.52
N GLY A 301 -21.84 21.89 -0.69
CA GLY A 301 -21.91 20.71 0.19
C GLY A 301 -23.17 19.86 -0.02
N LYS A 302 -24.01 20.18 -1.00
CA LYS A 302 -25.23 19.40 -1.28
C LYS A 302 -24.86 17.99 -1.73
N GLY A 303 -25.44 17.00 -1.06
CA GLY A 303 -25.16 15.59 -1.31
C GLY A 303 -23.84 15.08 -0.72
N TYR A 304 -23.04 15.96 -0.09
CA TYR A 304 -21.86 15.54 0.64
C TYR A 304 -22.28 14.93 1.98
N THR A 305 -22.09 13.61 2.13
CA THR A 305 -22.57 12.84 3.28
C THR A 305 -21.42 12.05 3.91
N PRO A 306 -21.45 11.80 5.23
CA PRO A 306 -20.39 11.04 5.88
C PRO A 306 -20.43 9.57 5.46
N ASN A 307 -19.25 8.96 5.33
CA ASN A 307 -19.13 7.52 5.11
C ASN A 307 -19.16 6.77 6.45
N LEU A 308 -20.35 6.35 6.86
CA LEU A 308 -20.58 5.65 8.13
C LEU A 308 -20.78 4.14 7.96
N ALA A 309 -20.52 3.59 6.77
CA ALA A 309 -20.78 2.19 6.45
C ALA A 309 -20.19 1.19 7.45
N PRO A 310 -18.93 1.34 7.95
CA PRO A 310 -18.36 0.42 8.93
C PRO A 310 -19.16 0.32 10.23
N TRP A 311 -19.62 1.45 10.76
CA TRP A 311 -20.42 1.48 11.99
C TRP A 311 -21.83 0.95 11.75
N ASN A 312 -22.43 1.27 10.59
CA ASN A 312 -23.74 0.74 10.22
C ASN A 312 -23.74 -0.80 10.12
N GLU A 313 -22.70 -1.41 9.53
CA GLU A 313 -22.52 -2.87 9.46
C GLU A 313 -22.41 -3.49 10.87
N ARG A 314 -21.59 -2.90 11.75
CA ARG A 314 -21.44 -3.36 13.14
C ARG A 314 -22.76 -3.26 13.92
N ILE A 315 -23.48 -2.14 13.81
CA ILE A 315 -24.78 -1.95 14.45
C ILE A 315 -25.80 -2.97 13.92
N ALA A 316 -25.84 -3.22 12.61
CA ALA A 316 -26.71 -4.23 12.02
C ALA A 316 -26.39 -5.64 12.57
N THR A 317 -25.11 -5.98 12.68
CA THR A 317 -24.65 -7.25 13.28
C THR A 317 -25.09 -7.39 14.74
N HIS A 318 -24.99 -6.32 15.54
CA HIS A 318 -25.47 -6.35 16.92
C HIS A 318 -27.00 -6.47 17.01
N LYS A 319 -27.75 -5.83 16.09
CA LYS A 319 -29.21 -5.97 16.02
C LYS A 319 -29.63 -7.39 15.69
N GLU A 320 -28.94 -8.05 14.77
CA GLU A 320 -29.17 -9.47 14.42
C GLU A 320 -28.93 -10.38 15.63
N LYS A 321 -27.78 -10.23 16.31
CA LYS A 321 -27.49 -10.98 17.55
C LYS A 321 -28.52 -10.73 18.65
N LEU A 322 -28.98 -9.50 18.82
CA LEU A 322 -30.04 -9.18 19.78
C LEU A 322 -31.36 -9.85 19.39
N ASN A 323 -31.69 -9.91 18.10
CA ASN A 323 -32.85 -10.64 17.63
C ASN A 323 -32.73 -12.13 17.96
N ASP A 324 -31.58 -12.76 17.68
CA ASP A 324 -31.33 -14.17 17.98
C ASP A 324 -31.44 -14.48 19.47
N LEU A 325 -30.85 -13.65 20.34
CA LEU A 325 -30.94 -13.79 21.79
C LEU A 325 -32.39 -13.65 22.30
N ASN A 326 -33.18 -12.74 21.71
CA ASN A 326 -34.59 -12.59 22.04
C ASN A 326 -35.43 -13.79 21.58
N VAL A 327 -35.13 -14.35 20.39
CA VAL A 327 -35.76 -15.58 19.90
C VAL A 327 -35.40 -16.76 20.81
N GLU A 328 -34.12 -16.92 21.18
CA GLU A 328 -33.66 -17.96 22.11
C GLU A 328 -34.35 -17.84 23.47
N LEU A 329 -34.46 -16.63 24.03
CA LEU A 329 -35.20 -16.39 25.27
C LEU A 329 -36.66 -16.85 25.13
N LYS A 330 -37.35 -16.41 24.07
CA LYS A 330 -38.76 -16.74 23.83
C LYS A 330 -38.98 -18.25 23.67
N THR A 331 -38.20 -18.91 22.83
CA THR A 331 -38.31 -20.35 22.57
C THR A 331 -37.86 -21.17 23.77
N GLY A 332 -36.83 -20.74 24.49
CA GLY A 332 -36.34 -21.41 25.69
C GLY A 332 -37.38 -21.42 26.81
N LEU A 333 -38.10 -20.30 27.02
CA LEU A 333 -39.19 -20.21 27.99
C LEU A 333 -40.41 -21.08 27.63
N GLN A 334 -40.57 -21.43 26.36
CA GLN A 334 -41.66 -22.30 25.89
C GLN A 334 -41.36 -23.80 26.02
N LYS A 335 -40.14 -24.20 26.39
CA LYS A 335 -39.80 -25.62 26.54
C LYS A 335 -40.60 -26.27 27.69
N GLU A 336 -41.23 -27.39 27.37
CA GLU A 336 -41.92 -28.25 28.33
C GLU A 336 -40.93 -28.99 29.24
N GLY A 337 -41.36 -29.32 30.47
CA GLY A 337 -40.55 -30.08 31.42
C GLY A 337 -39.55 -29.27 32.27
N MET A 338 -39.48 -27.94 32.10
CA MET A 338 -38.61 -27.07 32.88
C MET A 338 -39.28 -26.61 34.19
N SER A 339 -38.59 -26.74 35.33
CA SER A 339 -39.09 -26.23 36.62
C SER A 339 -39.09 -24.69 36.68
N ASP A 340 -39.88 -24.11 37.59
CA ASP A 340 -39.94 -22.65 37.78
C ASP A 340 -38.59 -22.03 38.15
N LYS A 341 -37.76 -22.76 38.90
CA LYS A 341 -36.42 -22.31 39.28
C LYS A 341 -35.48 -22.27 38.07
N GLU A 342 -35.54 -23.30 37.22
CA GLU A 342 -34.76 -23.36 35.97
C GLU A 342 -35.22 -22.28 34.99
N ARG A 343 -36.53 -22.04 34.84
CA ARG A 343 -37.08 -20.96 34.01
C ARG A 343 -36.57 -19.59 34.44
N LYS A 344 -36.64 -19.27 35.74
CA LYS A 344 -36.12 -17.99 36.28
C LYS A 344 -34.61 -17.85 36.07
N SER A 345 -33.86 -18.93 36.24
CA SER A 345 -32.41 -18.92 36.03
C SER A 345 -32.05 -18.70 34.57
N PHE A 346 -32.73 -19.40 33.64
CA PHE A 346 -32.55 -19.24 32.20
C PHE A 346 -32.89 -17.82 31.75
N GLN A 347 -34.04 -17.29 32.18
CA GLN A 347 -34.45 -15.92 31.88
C GLN A 347 -33.38 -14.92 32.30
N LYS A 348 -32.88 -15.02 33.54
CA LYS A 348 -31.88 -14.10 34.07
C LYS A 348 -30.55 -14.15 33.30
N ASP A 349 -30.11 -15.34 32.88
CA ASP A 349 -28.89 -15.49 32.06
C ASP A 349 -29.06 -14.85 30.68
N MET A 350 -30.21 -15.08 30.03
CA MET A 350 -30.54 -14.48 28.74
C MET A 350 -30.67 -12.96 28.82
N GLU A 351 -31.36 -12.43 29.84
CA GLU A 351 -31.44 -10.99 30.10
C GLU A 351 -30.06 -10.37 30.26
N LYS A 352 -29.13 -11.05 30.95
CA LYS A 352 -27.74 -10.60 31.09
C LYS A 352 -27.01 -10.57 29.74
N LYS A 353 -27.18 -11.59 28.91
CA LYS A 353 -26.60 -11.64 27.54
C LYS A 353 -27.15 -10.52 26.65
N ILE A 354 -28.47 -10.32 26.68
CA ILE A 354 -29.17 -9.26 25.94
C ILE A 354 -28.68 -7.87 26.39
N ALA A 355 -28.56 -7.64 27.70
CA ALA A 355 -28.05 -6.38 28.24
C ALA A 355 -26.58 -6.15 27.83
N SER A 356 -25.74 -7.18 27.90
CA SER A 356 -24.35 -7.10 27.46
C SER A 356 -24.22 -6.75 25.98
N GLU A 357 -25.00 -7.39 25.11
CA GLU A 357 -24.97 -7.14 23.67
C GLU A 357 -25.58 -5.77 23.31
N SER A 358 -26.63 -5.35 24.03
CA SER A 358 -27.22 -4.00 23.90
C SER A 358 -26.20 -2.92 24.23
N ASN A 359 -25.43 -3.09 25.32
CA ASN A 359 -24.39 -2.14 25.70
C ASN A 359 -23.28 -2.01 24.64
N LYS A 360 -22.89 -3.12 24.00
CA LYS A 360 -21.93 -3.07 22.88
C LYS A 360 -22.52 -2.32 21.69
N MET A 361 -23.79 -2.58 21.33
CA MET A 361 -24.47 -1.84 20.26
C MET A 361 -24.50 -0.34 20.56
N TYR A 362 -24.84 0.06 21.79
CA TYR A 362 -24.86 1.46 22.20
C TYR A 362 -23.48 2.11 22.12
N ALA A 363 -22.41 1.41 22.51
CA ALA A 363 -21.05 1.91 22.36
C ALA A 363 -20.71 2.22 20.88
N VAL A 364 -21.03 1.30 19.96
CA VAL A 364 -20.82 1.50 18.51
C VAL A 364 -21.68 2.64 17.96
N GLU A 365 -22.92 2.79 18.43
CA GLU A 365 -23.81 3.88 18.02
C GLU A 365 -23.30 5.25 18.53
N THR A 366 -22.77 5.31 19.74
CA THR A 366 -22.12 6.51 20.29
C THR A 366 -20.89 6.88 19.46
N GLU A 367 -20.02 5.92 19.13
CA GLU A 367 -18.90 6.15 18.21
C GLU A 367 -19.38 6.71 16.87
N ARG A 368 -20.41 6.10 16.27
CA ARG A 368 -20.98 6.54 14.99
C ARG A 368 -21.47 7.99 15.04
N ARG A 369 -22.14 8.40 16.13
CA ARG A 369 -22.61 9.78 16.32
C ARG A 369 -21.45 10.75 16.43
N HIS A 370 -20.44 10.40 17.20
CA HIS A 370 -19.23 11.21 17.31
C HIS A 370 -18.57 11.41 15.92
N ARG A 371 -18.58 10.40 15.04
CA ARG A 371 -18.10 10.56 13.65
C ARG A 371 -18.87 11.56 12.82
N MET A 372 -20.18 11.58 12.97
CA MET A 372 -20.99 12.58 12.29
C MET A 372 -20.60 13.99 12.74
N GLU A 373 -20.40 14.20 14.04
CA GLU A 373 -19.97 15.49 14.59
C GLU A 373 -18.58 15.90 14.08
N GLU A 374 -17.61 14.97 14.00
CA GLU A 374 -16.29 15.28 13.47
C GLU A 374 -16.31 15.55 11.95
N PHE A 375 -17.11 14.79 11.19
CA PHE A 375 -17.34 15.05 9.77
C PHE A 375 -17.94 16.44 9.53
N GLU A 376 -18.92 16.86 10.33
CA GLU A 376 -19.57 18.17 10.20
C GLU A 376 -18.55 19.31 10.32
N LYS A 377 -17.54 19.19 11.18
CA LYS A 377 -16.47 20.19 11.31
C LYS A 377 -15.68 20.35 10.02
N SER A 378 -15.26 19.22 9.43
CA SER A 378 -14.53 19.22 8.16
C SER A 378 -15.39 19.71 7.00
N SER A 379 -16.66 19.28 6.96
CA SER A 379 -17.63 19.75 5.97
C SER A 379 -17.82 21.27 6.04
N ASN A 380 -17.99 21.83 7.24
CA ASN A 380 -18.14 23.28 7.44
C ASN A 380 -16.89 24.06 7.02
N LEU A 381 -15.68 23.53 7.24
CA LEU A 381 -14.45 24.15 6.76
C LEU A 381 -14.39 24.19 5.22
N ILE A 382 -14.75 23.07 4.57
CA ILE A 382 -14.63 22.91 3.12
C ILE A 382 -15.74 23.69 2.38
N PHE A 383 -16.97 23.60 2.85
CA PHE A 383 -18.16 24.09 2.12
C PHE A 383 -18.81 25.31 2.74
N GLY A 384 -18.42 25.70 3.95
CA GLY A 384 -19.00 26.85 4.64
C GLY A 384 -18.82 28.14 3.84
N LYS A 385 -19.92 28.89 3.69
CA LYS A 385 -19.98 30.14 2.94
C LYS A 385 -20.45 31.30 3.80
N ASN A 386 -20.04 32.50 3.43
CA ASN A 386 -20.50 33.75 4.01
C ASN A 386 -21.85 34.17 3.39
N SER A 387 -22.43 35.26 3.88
CA SER A 387 -23.71 35.79 3.38
C SER A 387 -23.68 36.25 1.91
N LYS A 388 -22.50 36.39 1.31
CA LYS A 388 -22.31 36.73 -0.12
C LYS A 388 -22.17 35.49 -1.01
N GLY A 389 -22.21 34.28 -0.44
CA GLY A 389 -22.04 33.03 -1.17
C GLY A 389 -20.57 32.66 -1.46
N GLU A 390 -19.61 33.38 -0.88
CA GLU A 390 -18.18 33.09 -0.98
C GLU A 390 -17.77 32.09 0.10
N TYR A 391 -16.82 31.19 -0.21
CA TYR A 391 -16.31 30.27 0.81
C TYR A 391 -15.61 31.01 1.95
N ASN A 392 -15.90 30.60 3.19
CA ASN A 392 -15.31 31.20 4.40
C ASN A 392 -13.78 31.04 4.45
N VAL A 393 -13.26 29.97 3.85
CA VAL A 393 -11.84 29.70 3.72
C VAL A 393 -11.53 29.30 2.27
N SER A 394 -10.50 29.90 1.68
CA SER A 394 -10.06 29.53 0.32
C SER A 394 -9.42 28.14 0.32
N SER A 395 -9.48 27.44 -0.83
CA SER A 395 -8.82 26.13 -0.98
C SER A 395 -7.32 26.22 -0.78
N SER A 396 -6.68 27.31 -1.22
CA SER A 396 -5.25 27.57 -0.99
C SER A 396 -4.92 27.69 0.51
N GLU A 397 -5.75 28.39 1.30
CA GLU A 397 -5.51 28.52 2.75
C GLU A 397 -5.73 27.19 3.47
N ILE A 398 -6.77 26.44 3.08
CA ILE A 398 -6.99 25.08 3.60
C ILE A 398 -5.78 24.21 3.31
N ALA A 399 -5.31 24.19 2.06
CA ALA A 399 -4.20 23.37 1.63
C ALA A 399 -2.89 23.74 2.34
N LYS A 400 -2.58 25.02 2.44
CA LYS A 400 -1.37 25.52 3.11
C LYS A 400 -1.33 25.14 4.58
N GLN A 401 -2.43 25.35 5.31
CA GLN A 401 -2.49 24.94 6.72
C GLN A 401 -2.48 23.42 6.87
N THR A 402 -3.21 22.71 6.00
CA THR A 402 -3.22 21.24 6.00
C THR A 402 -1.82 20.66 5.83
N LYS A 403 -1.08 21.12 4.82
CA LYS A 403 0.30 20.70 4.56
C LYS A 403 1.19 20.82 5.79
N ALA A 404 1.05 21.87 6.60
CA ALA A 404 1.94 22.14 7.72
C ALA A 404 1.85 21.11 8.87
N ALA A 405 0.86 20.22 8.86
CA ALA A 405 0.67 19.23 9.91
C ALA A 405 -0.01 17.93 9.45
N ILE A 406 0.02 17.61 8.15
CA ILE A 406 -0.57 16.38 7.60
C ILE A 406 0.36 15.15 7.72
N CYS A 407 1.58 15.29 8.27
CA CYS A 407 2.60 14.23 8.32
C CYS A 407 2.03 12.85 8.63
N ARG A 408 1.23 12.73 9.70
CA ARG A 408 0.66 11.44 10.11
C ARG A 408 -0.29 10.86 9.07
N ALA A 409 -1.19 11.67 8.51
CA ALA A 409 -2.13 11.19 7.51
C ALA A 409 -1.44 10.85 6.18
N ASP A 410 -0.39 11.59 5.84
CA ASP A 410 0.44 11.34 4.66
C ASP A 410 1.29 10.07 4.80
N THR A 411 2.02 9.89 5.90
CA THR A 411 2.76 8.65 6.16
C THR A 411 1.82 7.45 6.28
N ASN A 412 0.62 7.64 6.82
CA ASN A 412 -0.42 6.61 6.81
C ASN A 412 -0.83 6.25 5.37
N TYR A 413 -0.88 7.24 4.46
CA TYR A 413 -1.14 6.99 3.04
C TYR A 413 -0.02 6.17 2.42
N LEU A 414 1.21 6.65 2.56
CA LEU A 414 2.40 6.07 1.97
C LEU A 414 2.61 4.61 2.44
N GLN A 415 2.54 4.35 3.76
CA GLN A 415 2.78 3.01 4.32
C GLN A 415 1.72 2.01 3.85
N ASN A 416 0.45 2.41 3.80
CA ASN A 416 -0.61 1.55 3.28
C ASN A 416 -0.44 1.27 1.79
N ARG A 417 -0.01 2.27 1.00
CA ARG A 417 0.16 2.13 -0.44
C ARG A 417 1.37 1.26 -0.77
N VAL A 418 2.48 1.48 -0.08
CA VAL A 418 3.72 0.71 -0.20
C VAL A 418 3.53 -0.74 0.23
N ASN A 419 2.86 -0.97 1.36
CA ASN A 419 2.67 -2.31 1.89
C ASN A 419 1.54 -3.09 1.19
N GLY A 420 1.03 -2.59 0.06
CA GLY A 420 -0.04 -3.24 -0.70
C GLY A 420 -1.36 -3.38 0.06
N ARG A 421 -1.58 -2.57 1.11
CA ARG A 421 -2.83 -2.55 1.89
C ARG A 421 -3.92 -1.73 1.19
N MET A 422 -3.55 -0.83 0.27
CA MET A 422 -4.50 -0.13 -0.59
C MET A 422 -3.95 0.19 -1.99
N ASP A 423 -4.87 0.37 -2.93
CA ASP A 423 -4.61 0.82 -4.29
C ASP A 423 -5.09 2.25 -4.58
N ALA A 424 -5.64 2.93 -3.56
CA ALA A 424 -6.19 4.27 -3.70
C ALA A 424 -5.11 5.32 -4.01
N SER A 425 -5.49 6.34 -4.76
CA SER A 425 -4.68 7.54 -4.97
C SER A 425 -4.62 8.34 -3.67
N PHE A 426 -3.69 9.30 -3.57
CA PHE A 426 -3.68 10.20 -2.42
C PHE A 426 -5.03 10.94 -2.28
N GLY A 427 -5.57 11.44 -3.39
CA GLY A 427 -6.86 12.13 -3.41
C GLY A 427 -8.03 11.25 -2.95
N GLU A 428 -8.11 10.01 -3.42
CA GLU A 428 -9.12 9.03 -2.97
C GLU A 428 -9.03 8.76 -1.46
N TYR A 429 -7.81 8.50 -0.99
CA TYR A 429 -7.53 8.28 0.42
C TYR A 429 -7.89 9.51 1.27
N PHE A 430 -7.47 10.70 0.85
CA PHE A 430 -7.66 11.93 1.60
C PHE A 430 -9.14 12.31 1.67
N MET A 431 -9.88 12.21 0.56
CA MET A 431 -11.34 12.42 0.58
C MET A 431 -12.03 11.44 1.53
N ASN A 432 -11.66 10.17 1.48
CA ASN A 432 -12.26 9.17 2.35
C ASN A 432 -12.01 9.46 3.83
N LYS A 433 -10.80 9.89 4.18
CA LYS A 433 -10.47 10.34 5.53
C LYS A 433 -11.34 11.50 6.00
N VAL A 434 -11.64 12.45 5.11
CA VAL A 434 -12.58 13.55 5.42
C VAL A 434 -14.00 13.01 5.57
N GLU A 435 -14.48 12.17 4.66
CA GLU A 435 -15.83 11.59 4.67
C GLU A 435 -16.10 10.72 5.91
N MET A 436 -15.09 10.04 6.45
CA MET A 436 -15.21 9.24 7.67
C MET A 436 -15.09 10.07 8.96
N GLY A 437 -14.80 11.38 8.87
CA GLY A 437 -14.51 12.22 10.03
C GLY A 437 -13.21 11.81 10.74
N ASP A 438 -12.28 11.19 10.01
CA ASP A 438 -10.97 10.80 10.54
C ASP A 438 -10.00 11.97 10.57
N ILE A 439 -10.10 12.86 9.57
CA ILE A 439 -9.32 14.10 9.53
C ILE A 439 -10.25 15.29 9.72
N ARG A 440 -9.83 16.19 10.60
CA ARG A 440 -10.60 17.38 11.00
C ARG A 440 -9.76 18.64 11.14
N PRO A 441 -10.40 19.82 11.25
CA PRO A 441 -9.72 21.07 11.57
C PRO A 441 -8.87 20.95 12.84
N GLY A 442 -7.65 21.47 12.79
CA GLY A 442 -6.75 21.49 13.96
C GLY A 442 -7.21 22.47 15.04
N THR A 443 -6.71 22.30 16.26
CA THR A 443 -6.96 23.25 17.36
C THR A 443 -6.17 24.54 17.19
N GLY A 444 -4.89 24.45 16.77
CA GLY A 444 -4.05 25.61 16.43
C GLY A 444 -4.12 26.01 14.96
N GLN A 445 -4.25 25.04 14.05
CA GLN A 445 -4.40 25.26 12.60
C GLN A 445 -5.87 25.06 12.20
N THR A 446 -6.71 25.97 12.65
CA THR A 446 -8.19 25.87 12.55
C THR A 446 -8.73 25.93 11.13
N LYS A 447 -7.90 26.34 10.15
CA LYS A 447 -8.28 26.36 8.74
C LYS A 447 -7.68 25.19 7.95
N GLY A 448 -6.90 24.31 8.58
CA GLY A 448 -6.30 23.14 7.94
C GLY A 448 -6.87 21.83 8.47
N LEU A 449 -6.94 20.81 7.62
CA LEU A 449 -7.41 19.45 7.92
C LEU A 449 -6.22 18.61 8.42
N VAL A 450 -5.83 18.78 9.69
CA VAL A 450 -4.53 18.31 10.19
C VAL A 450 -4.61 17.27 11.29
N TRP A 451 -5.75 17.17 11.96
CA TRP A 451 -5.89 16.24 13.07
C TRP A 451 -6.40 14.90 12.56
N ASP A 452 -5.50 13.91 12.41
CA ASP A 452 -5.86 12.53 12.11
C ASP A 452 -6.13 11.79 13.43
N ASN A 453 -7.40 11.42 13.65
CA ASN A 453 -7.79 10.65 14.82
C ASN A 453 -7.28 9.19 14.78
N GLY A 454 -6.61 8.76 13.70
CA GLY A 454 -5.77 7.56 13.71
C GLY A 454 -6.52 6.22 13.66
N TYR A 455 -7.79 6.19 13.28
CA TYR A 455 -8.64 4.99 13.36
C TYR A 455 -8.41 3.95 12.23
N LEU A 456 -7.18 3.86 11.74
CA LEU A 456 -6.75 2.81 10.83
C LEU A 456 -6.06 1.70 11.64
N LYS A 457 -6.71 0.54 11.73
CA LYS A 457 -6.12 -0.67 12.34
C LYS A 457 -4.78 -1.01 11.66
N GLY A 458 -3.70 -1.13 12.43
CA GLY A 458 -2.31 -1.19 11.96
C GLY A 458 -1.47 0.06 12.25
N TYR A 459 -2.06 1.09 12.86
CA TYR A 459 -1.29 2.20 13.48
C TYR A 459 -1.51 2.28 15.00
N ASP A 460 -2.32 1.37 15.55
CA ASP A 460 -2.51 1.20 16.98
C ASP A 460 -1.39 0.34 17.60
N ASP A 461 -0.78 -0.53 16.78
CA ASP A 461 0.37 -1.35 17.15
C ASP A 461 1.63 -0.49 17.06
N GLN A 462 1.84 0.26 18.14
CA GLN A 462 3.02 1.08 18.33
C GLN A 462 4.11 0.32 19.11
N TYR A 463 5.36 0.62 18.79
CA TYR A 463 6.53 0.07 19.48
C TYR A 463 7.38 1.22 20.03
N PRO A 464 7.68 1.21 21.35
CA PRO A 464 7.18 0.30 22.39
C PRO A 464 5.64 0.33 22.60
N PRO A 465 5.06 -0.76 23.14
CA PRO A 465 3.62 -0.87 23.38
C PRO A 465 3.06 0.24 24.28
N LYS A 466 1.79 0.57 24.08
CA LYS A 466 1.06 1.58 24.84
C LYS A 466 1.08 1.26 26.34
N GLY A 467 1.51 2.23 27.16
CA GLY A 467 1.55 2.11 28.63
C GLY A 467 2.94 1.95 29.25
N GLN A 468 4.00 1.73 28.45
CA GLN A 468 5.39 1.74 28.96
C GLN A 468 6.06 3.11 28.85
N ASP A 469 5.65 3.92 27.87
CA ASP A 469 5.93 5.35 27.74
C ASP A 469 4.92 5.87 26.69
N GLY A 470 3.83 6.51 27.11
CA GLY A 470 2.81 7.00 26.17
C GLY A 470 3.35 8.10 25.26
N ILE A 471 2.91 8.13 23.99
CA ILE A 471 3.07 9.35 23.20
C ILE A 471 2.19 10.41 23.85
N PRO A 472 2.74 11.60 24.14
CA PRO A 472 1.94 12.64 24.78
C PRO A 472 0.80 13.08 23.86
N ASP A 473 -0.40 13.23 24.42
CA ASP A 473 -1.55 13.71 23.66
C ASP A 473 -1.43 15.23 23.43
N GLY A 474 -1.31 15.63 22.16
CA GLY A 474 -1.39 17.03 21.74
C GLY A 474 -0.06 17.72 21.45
N PHE A 475 -0.18 18.94 20.90
CA PHE A 475 0.94 19.69 20.32
C PHE A 475 2.04 20.00 21.35
N ASP A 476 1.62 20.56 22.48
CA ASP A 476 2.53 21.02 23.53
C ASP A 476 3.14 19.85 24.31
N ALA A 477 2.33 18.83 24.60
CA ALA A 477 2.80 17.66 25.34
C ALA A 477 3.91 16.90 24.57
N SER A 478 3.82 16.84 23.24
CA SER A 478 4.84 16.21 22.41
C SER A 478 6.15 17.00 22.35
N ASN A 479 6.10 18.33 22.50
CA ASN A 479 7.29 19.17 22.60
C ASN A 479 8.05 18.97 23.91
N GLU A 480 7.36 18.46 24.93
CA GLU A 480 7.91 18.17 26.26
C GLU A 480 8.35 16.70 26.41
N TYR A 481 8.25 15.89 25.34
CA TYR A 481 8.64 14.49 25.38
C TYR A 481 10.15 14.34 25.60
N THR A 482 10.51 13.59 26.65
CA THR A 482 11.91 13.35 27.06
C THR A 482 12.31 11.87 27.01
N GLY A 483 11.48 11.00 26.43
CA GLY A 483 11.80 9.58 26.36
C GLY A 483 13.00 9.29 25.45
N GLU A 484 13.65 8.15 25.71
CA GLU A 484 14.84 7.75 24.96
C GLU A 484 14.47 7.28 23.53
N PRO A 485 15.29 7.62 22.51
CA PRO A 485 15.15 7.05 21.18
C PRO A 485 15.32 5.52 21.18
N LEU A 486 14.64 4.85 20.24
CA LEU A 486 14.79 3.43 20.01
C LEU A 486 16.24 3.09 19.60
N SER A 487 16.76 1.98 20.12
CA SER A 487 18.06 1.47 19.68
C SER A 487 17.97 0.82 18.30
N HIS A 488 19.11 0.72 17.62
CA HIS A 488 19.21 0.03 16.33
C HIS A 488 18.84 -1.46 16.47
N ASP A 489 19.29 -2.10 17.55
CA ASP A 489 19.02 -3.52 17.78
C ASP A 489 17.53 -3.77 18.03
N TYR A 490 16.86 -2.87 18.77
CA TYR A 490 15.43 -2.98 19.03
C TYR A 490 14.60 -2.82 17.76
N ILE A 491 14.96 -1.88 16.87
CA ILE A 491 14.22 -1.76 15.60
C ILE A 491 14.38 -3.02 14.75
N GLN A 492 15.58 -3.61 14.69
CA GLN A 492 15.82 -4.82 13.93
C GLN A 492 14.99 -6.00 14.46
N GLU A 493 14.81 -6.09 15.78
CA GLU A 493 13.94 -7.09 16.41
C GLU A 493 12.47 -6.92 15.99
N VAL A 494 11.88 -5.74 16.18
CA VAL A 494 10.43 -5.53 15.95
C VAL A 494 10.06 -5.57 14.46
N THR A 495 11.04 -5.37 13.58
CA THR A 495 10.90 -5.40 12.12
C THR A 495 11.53 -6.63 11.46
N ALA A 496 11.94 -7.65 12.21
CA ALA A 496 12.63 -8.83 11.64
C ALA A 496 11.87 -9.53 10.51
N ASN A 497 10.54 -9.40 10.48
CA ASN A 497 9.66 -9.98 9.44
C ASN A 497 9.32 -9.00 8.30
N MET A 498 9.85 -7.78 8.31
CA MET A 498 9.64 -6.79 7.26
C MET A 498 10.37 -7.25 6.00
N LYS A 499 9.65 -7.38 4.88
CA LYS A 499 10.26 -7.78 3.60
C LYS A 499 10.71 -6.56 2.79
N PRO A 500 11.64 -6.77 1.84
CA PRO A 500 11.93 -5.79 0.80
C PRO A 500 10.68 -5.22 0.13
N GLY A 501 10.69 -3.91 -0.14
CA GLY A 501 9.54 -3.21 -0.72
C GLY A 501 8.50 -2.73 0.29
N GLN A 502 8.71 -2.94 1.60
CA GLN A 502 7.82 -2.46 2.65
C GLN A 502 8.31 -1.15 3.26
N ALA A 503 7.39 -0.40 3.87
CA ALA A 503 7.68 0.78 4.68
C ALA A 503 6.98 0.70 6.03
N ILE A 504 7.53 1.39 7.02
CA ILE A 504 6.94 1.59 8.33
C ILE A 504 7.03 3.07 8.69
N GLN A 505 5.96 3.60 9.27
CA GLN A 505 5.92 4.93 9.82
C GLN A 505 6.69 4.97 11.12
N VAL A 506 7.47 6.03 11.28
CA VAL A 506 8.20 6.35 12.51
C VAL A 506 7.78 7.71 13.03
N TRP A 507 7.72 7.86 14.35
CA TRP A 507 7.68 9.17 15.00
C TRP A 507 9.05 9.49 15.54
N ALA A 508 9.58 10.62 15.12
CA ALA A 508 10.96 11.00 15.29
C ALA A 508 11.08 12.48 15.65
N ASP A 509 12.30 12.91 15.89
CA ASP A 509 12.58 14.27 16.31
C ASP A 509 12.38 15.31 15.20
N THR A 510 11.68 16.43 15.47
CA THR A 510 11.34 17.45 14.45
C THR A 510 12.58 18.20 13.95
N ASP A 511 13.63 18.34 14.78
CA ASP A 511 14.89 18.99 14.39
C ASP A 511 16.09 18.04 14.57
N VAL A 512 16.14 16.96 13.78
CA VAL A 512 17.18 15.90 13.82
C VAL A 512 18.63 16.42 13.85
N ASN A 513 18.90 17.65 13.39
CA ASN A 513 20.22 18.27 13.38
C ASN A 513 20.52 19.23 14.56
N LYS A 514 19.58 19.45 15.49
CA LYS A 514 19.76 20.35 16.65
C LYS A 514 20.25 19.64 17.92
N GLY A 515 20.50 18.33 17.86
CA GLY A 515 21.00 17.54 18.99
C GLY A 515 20.08 17.65 20.22
N ASN A 516 20.64 17.76 21.42
CA ASN A 516 19.88 17.81 22.69
C ASN A 516 18.93 19.01 22.83
N ASN A 517 19.05 20.03 21.97
CA ASN A 517 18.12 21.17 21.95
C ASN A 517 16.90 20.94 21.07
N SER A 518 16.85 19.81 20.37
CA SER A 518 15.73 19.44 19.52
C SER A 518 14.54 18.99 20.35
N LYS A 519 13.35 19.36 19.89
CA LYS A 519 12.08 18.95 20.48
C LYS A 519 11.42 17.94 19.54
N PRO A 520 11.00 16.76 20.04
CA PRO A 520 10.40 15.72 19.23
C PRO A 520 9.27 16.25 18.37
N GLY A 521 8.47 17.14 18.96
CA GLY A 521 7.40 17.82 18.29
C GLY A 521 6.25 16.87 17.96
N PRO A 522 5.04 17.39 17.85
CA PRO A 522 3.84 16.55 17.79
C PRO A 522 3.63 15.81 16.49
N ASN A 523 4.31 16.22 15.43
CA ASN A 523 3.94 15.82 14.08
C ASN A 523 5.11 15.42 13.18
N HIS A 524 6.35 15.19 13.66
CA HIS A 524 7.37 14.67 12.74
C HIS A 524 7.24 13.14 12.59
N TYR A 525 6.35 12.77 11.67
CA TYR A 525 6.19 11.40 11.19
C TYR A 525 6.85 11.28 9.83
N TYR A 526 7.65 10.25 9.62
CA TYR A 526 8.13 9.91 8.28
C TYR A 526 8.25 8.39 8.12
N GLU A 527 8.75 7.92 6.97
CA GLU A 527 8.89 6.50 6.70
C GLU A 527 10.35 6.02 6.75
N ILE A 528 10.54 4.81 7.26
CA ILE A 528 11.71 4.01 6.91
C ILE A 528 11.25 2.78 6.15
N SER A 529 12.01 2.39 5.14
CA SER A 529 11.66 1.29 4.24
C SER A 529 12.73 0.21 4.22
N MET A 530 12.40 -0.98 3.74
CA MET A 530 13.33 -2.08 3.50
C MET A 530 13.60 -2.20 2.00
N ASN A 531 14.84 -2.00 1.57
CA ASN A 531 15.19 -2.15 0.14
C ASN A 531 15.33 -3.62 -0.28
N SER A 532 15.55 -3.85 -1.58
CA SER A 532 15.81 -5.17 -2.19
C SER A 532 16.95 -5.98 -1.55
N LYS A 533 17.87 -5.33 -0.82
CA LYS A 533 19.00 -5.97 -0.11
C LYS A 533 18.70 -6.27 1.36
N GLY A 534 17.53 -5.89 1.88
CA GLY A 534 17.20 -6.04 3.29
C GLY A 534 17.84 -4.98 4.18
N GLU A 535 18.18 -3.81 3.63
CA GLU A 535 18.70 -2.66 4.39
C GLU A 535 17.59 -1.63 4.60
N PHE A 536 17.61 -0.98 5.76
CA PHE A 536 16.71 0.15 6.01
C PHE A 536 17.09 1.35 5.15
N VAL A 537 16.10 2.04 4.60
CA VAL A 537 16.26 3.24 3.78
C VAL A 537 15.57 4.42 4.44
N TYR A 538 16.25 5.57 4.43
CA TYR A 538 15.75 6.82 4.99
C TYR A 538 14.79 7.52 4.01
N LEU A 539 13.49 7.55 4.32
CA LEU A 539 12.45 8.16 3.49
C LEU A 539 11.75 9.31 4.22
N ASN A 540 12.53 10.27 4.73
CA ASN A 540 11.94 11.50 5.24
C ASN A 540 11.35 12.34 4.10
N HIS A 541 10.05 12.62 4.22
CA HIS A 541 9.26 13.37 3.26
C HIS A 541 9.66 14.85 3.16
N THR A 542 10.36 15.41 4.16
CA THR A 542 10.91 16.78 4.08
C THR A 542 12.17 16.88 3.22
N GLY A 543 12.85 15.75 3.00
CA GLY A 543 14.16 15.69 2.36
C GLY A 543 15.30 16.22 3.24
N GLU A 544 15.06 16.48 4.53
CA GLU A 544 16.09 16.96 5.45
C GLU A 544 17.25 15.96 5.54
N VAL A 545 18.49 16.46 5.38
CA VAL A 545 19.69 15.63 5.48
C VAL A 545 20.06 15.46 6.94
N VAL A 546 20.30 14.22 7.38
CA VAL A 546 20.73 13.94 8.76
C VAL A 546 22.25 13.93 8.84
N THR A 547 22.79 14.73 9.75
CA THR A 547 24.22 14.75 10.06
C THR A 547 24.54 13.68 11.12
N TYR A 548 25.54 12.84 10.85
CA TYR A 548 26.03 11.86 11.83
C TYR A 548 27.56 11.77 11.78
N TYR A 549 28.16 11.10 12.76
CA TYR A 549 29.58 10.79 12.80
C TYR A 549 29.76 9.28 12.69
N ASP A 550 30.68 8.83 11.84
CA ASP A 550 31.03 7.42 11.75
C ASP A 550 31.90 6.95 12.92
N ASN A 551 32.25 5.66 12.94
CA ASN A 551 33.07 5.06 13.99
C ASN A 551 34.49 5.66 14.08
N GLU A 552 34.96 6.34 13.04
CA GLU A 552 36.25 7.04 13.00
C GLU A 552 36.12 8.51 13.46
N GLY A 553 34.91 8.95 13.84
CA GLY A 553 34.63 10.33 14.22
C GLY A 553 34.55 11.29 13.03
N THR A 554 34.42 10.78 11.81
CA THR A 554 34.29 11.60 10.61
C THR A 554 32.83 11.98 10.39
N LYS A 555 32.58 13.27 10.12
CA LYS A 555 31.25 13.79 9.80
C LYS A 555 30.74 13.23 8.47
N LYS A 556 29.54 12.66 8.48
CA LYS A 556 28.83 12.10 7.32
C LYS A 556 27.41 12.65 7.21
N TYR A 557 26.77 12.36 6.08
CA TYR A 557 25.46 12.87 5.71
C TYR A 557 24.58 11.73 5.21
N LEU A 558 23.45 11.50 5.88
CA LEU A 558 22.40 10.58 5.46
C LEU A 558 21.35 11.37 4.69
N LYS A 559 21.20 11.04 3.39
CA LYS A 559 20.28 11.73 2.48
C LYS A 559 19.01 10.89 2.27
N HIS A 560 17.94 11.53 1.81
CA HIS A 560 16.73 10.83 1.39
C HIS A 560 17.06 9.70 0.39
N ASN A 561 16.40 8.56 0.55
CA ASN A 561 16.57 7.35 -0.24
C ASN A 561 17.98 6.69 -0.15
N PHE A 562 18.71 6.94 0.93
CA PHE A 562 19.98 6.24 1.21
C PHE A 562 19.77 5.17 2.29
N PRO A 563 20.54 4.05 2.23
CA PRO A 563 20.59 3.09 3.32
C PRO A 563 20.98 3.78 4.63
N ILE A 564 20.32 3.42 5.73
CA ILE A 564 20.58 3.91 7.07
C ILE A 564 21.70 3.06 7.66
N PRO A 565 22.92 3.61 7.84
CA PRO A 565 23.98 2.88 8.52
C PRO A 565 23.74 2.88 10.03
N GLN A 566 24.28 1.88 10.74
CA GLN A 566 24.08 1.70 12.17
C GLN A 566 24.50 2.93 12.99
N GLU A 567 25.61 3.57 12.60
CA GLU A 567 26.13 4.79 13.23
C GLU A 567 25.21 6.02 13.09
N ALA A 568 24.38 6.08 12.05
CA ALA A 568 23.43 7.17 11.85
C ALA A 568 22.17 7.02 12.72
N TRP A 569 21.89 5.82 13.23
CA TRP A 569 20.65 5.52 13.94
C TRP A 569 20.38 6.45 15.13
N LYS A 570 21.43 6.74 15.92
CA LYS A 570 21.33 7.65 17.07
C LYS A 570 20.98 9.08 16.66
N SER A 571 21.44 9.54 15.49
CA SER A 571 21.12 10.87 14.96
C SER A 571 19.69 10.98 14.43
N LEU A 572 19.06 9.86 14.04
CA LEU A 572 17.67 9.86 13.57
C LEU A 572 16.67 10.17 14.69
N ARG A 573 17.04 9.85 15.95
CA ARG A 573 16.22 10.04 17.14
C ARG A 573 14.78 9.58 16.92
N ILE A 574 14.61 8.34 16.44
CA ILE A 574 13.31 7.71 16.28
C ILE A 574 12.84 7.25 17.65
N PHE A 575 11.65 7.66 18.06
CA PHE A 575 11.08 7.29 19.36
C PHE A 575 10.05 6.19 19.22
N ARG A 576 9.29 6.14 18.11
CA ARG A 576 8.22 5.16 17.93
C ARG A 576 8.17 4.64 16.51
N VAL A 577 7.69 3.41 16.37
CA VAL A 577 7.36 2.77 15.09
C VAL A 577 5.92 2.27 15.12
N TYR A 578 5.25 2.36 13.98
CA TYR A 578 3.86 1.93 13.79
C TYR A 578 3.78 0.88 12.69
N LYS A 579 3.14 -0.27 12.98
CA LYS A 579 3.19 -1.47 12.12
C LYS A 579 1.82 -1.99 11.66
#